data_AF-A0A8U0HTB2-F1
#
_entry.id   AF-A0A8U0HTB2-F1
#
_cell.length_a   1.000
_cell.length_b   1.000
_cell.length_c   1.000
_cell.angle_alpha   90.00
_cell.angle_beta   90.00
_cell.angle_gamma   90.00
#
_symmetry.space_group_name_H-M   'P 1'
#
loop_
_entity.id
_entity.type
_entity.pdbx_description
1 polymer ?
#
loop_
_entity_poly.entity_id
_entity_poly.type
_entity_poly.pdbx_seq_one_letter_code
_entity_poly.pdbx_strand_id
1 'polypeptide(L)'
;MSGLREVRDASRTVTGPLRSALAEIRTDARARRAALVAGAVVGLAAARVHWYGFFLGGALVGLVSTDAKRGLAAGLGFGLLAWAVFAGLMAANGGLMQYAGMGRLLYLSVAIPVGLSALGSLVRAVV
;
A
#
# COMPACT_ATOMS: atom_id res chain seq x y z
N MET A 1 -15.05 -31.32 18.66
CA MET A 1 -15.64 -29.97 18.45
C MET A 1 -15.18 -28.88 19.43
N SER A 2 -14.37 -29.18 20.45
CA SER A 2 -13.88 -28.18 21.44
C SER A 2 -12.81 -27.22 20.88
N GLY A 3 -11.81 -27.73 20.16
CA GLY A 3 -10.69 -26.91 19.66
C GLY A 3 -11.06 -25.82 18.64
N LEU A 4 -12.22 -25.92 17.97
CA LEU A 4 -12.69 -24.87 17.05
C LEU A 4 -13.19 -23.62 17.77
N ARG A 5 -13.57 -23.72 19.04
CA ARG A 5 -13.98 -22.56 19.86
C ARG A 5 -12.77 -21.80 20.39
N GLU A 6 -11.75 -22.52 20.84
CA GLU A 6 -10.50 -21.97 21.35
C GLU A 6 -9.75 -21.14 20.29
N VAL A 7 -9.68 -21.64 19.05
CA VAL A 7 -9.09 -20.89 17.91
C VAL A 7 -9.91 -19.64 17.55
N ARG A 8 -11.24 -19.70 17.62
CA ARG A 8 -12.11 -18.53 17.38
C ARG A 8 -11.94 -17.47 18.46
N ASP A 9 -11.84 -17.87 19.72
CA ASP A 9 -11.73 -16.95 20.83
C ASP A 9 -10.34 -16.29 20.85
N ALA A 10 -9.26 -17.05 20.61
CA ALA A 10 -7.93 -16.51 20.41
C ALA A 10 -7.86 -15.49 19.26
N SER A 11 -8.49 -15.80 18.12
CA SER A 11 -8.55 -14.89 16.96
C SER A 11 -9.30 -13.59 17.28
N ARG A 12 -10.39 -13.66 18.06
CA ARG A 12 -11.17 -12.49 18.49
C ARG A 12 -10.38 -11.59 19.44
N THR A 13 -9.63 -12.17 20.38
CA THR A 13 -8.77 -11.40 21.30
C THR A 13 -7.65 -10.64 20.61
N VAL A 14 -7.09 -11.15 19.50
CA VAL A 14 -6.03 -10.45 18.75
C VAL A 14 -6.59 -9.41 17.77
N THR A 15 -7.75 -9.68 17.16
CA THR A 15 -8.37 -8.71 16.24
C THR A 15 -9.00 -7.51 16.95
N GLY A 16 -9.46 -7.65 18.20
CA GLY A 16 -10.00 -6.54 18.97
C GLY A 16 -9.03 -5.35 19.11
N PRO A 17 -7.82 -5.55 19.63
CA PRO A 17 -6.79 -4.52 19.78
C PRO A 17 -6.35 -3.89 18.46
N LEU A 18 -6.21 -4.69 17.40
CA LEU A 18 -5.85 -4.19 16.06
C LEU A 18 -6.94 -3.28 15.48
N ARG A 19 -8.22 -3.65 15.65
CA ARG A 19 -9.35 -2.82 15.21
C ARG A 19 -9.45 -1.53 16.00
N SER A 20 -9.22 -1.55 17.32
CA SER A 20 -9.24 -0.33 18.15
C SER A 20 -8.09 0.61 17.79
N ALA A 21 -6.87 0.10 17.60
CA ALA A 21 -5.72 0.92 17.19
C ALA A 21 -5.95 1.56 15.81
N LEU A 22 -6.51 0.82 14.84
CA LEU A 22 -6.88 1.39 13.54
C LEU A 22 -8.00 2.44 13.64
N ALA A 23 -8.97 2.26 14.55
CA ALA A 23 -10.03 3.23 14.77
C ALA A 23 -9.48 4.54 15.36
N GLU A 24 -8.55 4.45 16.31
CA GLU A 24 -7.87 5.59 16.93
C GLU A 24 -6.99 6.35 15.93
N ILE A 25 -6.24 5.65 15.08
CA ILE A 25 -5.46 6.28 14.00
C ILE A 25 -6.37 6.99 13.00
N ARG A 26 -7.61 6.53 12.80
CA ARG A 26 -8.55 7.15 11.84
C ARG A 26 -9.16 8.45 12.37
N THR A 27 -9.38 8.56 13.68
CA THR A 27 -9.98 9.75 14.30
C THR A 27 -9.01 10.92 14.34
N ASP A 28 -7.71 10.67 14.54
CA ASP A 28 -6.68 11.71 14.53
C ASP A 28 -6.07 11.91 13.14
N ALA A 29 -6.23 13.12 12.59
CA ALA A 29 -5.71 13.48 11.27
C ALA A 29 -4.17 13.43 11.17
N ARG A 30 -3.45 13.71 12.27
CA ARG A 30 -1.99 13.72 12.30
C ARG A 30 -1.44 12.31 12.39
N ALA A 31 -2.02 11.48 13.26
CA ALA A 31 -1.69 10.07 13.37
C ALA A 31 -1.97 9.33 12.05
N ARG A 32 -3.11 9.63 11.39
CA ARG A 32 -3.44 9.07 10.07
C ARG A 32 -2.39 9.40 9.02
N ARG A 33 -1.95 10.67 8.94
CA ARG A 33 -0.89 11.06 7.99
C ARG A 33 0.43 10.34 8.30
N ALA A 34 0.83 10.27 9.56
CA ALA A 34 2.05 9.56 9.96
C ALA A 34 1.98 8.07 9.57
N ALA A 35 0.84 7.41 9.82
CA ALA A 35 0.63 6.02 9.47
C ALA A 35 0.61 5.78 7.95
N LEU A 36 0.04 6.69 7.16
CA LEU A 36 0.10 6.63 5.68
C LEU A 36 1.54 6.74 5.20
N VAL A 37 2.31 7.69 5.73
CA VAL A 37 3.72 7.87 5.38
C VAL A 37 4.54 6.64 5.77
N ALA A 38 4.35 6.12 6.99
CA ALA A 38 5.02 4.91 7.45
C ALA A 38 4.68 3.71 6.57
N GLY A 39 3.40 3.50 6.25
CA GLY A 39 2.95 2.45 5.35
C GLY A 39 3.56 2.56 3.95
N ALA A 40 3.64 3.78 3.40
CA ALA A 40 4.28 4.04 2.12
C ALA A 40 5.78 3.73 2.17
N VAL A 41 6.50 4.17 3.20
CA VAL A 41 7.94 3.89 3.36
C VAL A 41 8.20 2.39 3.46
N VAL A 42 7.43 1.67 4.29
CA VAL A 42 7.54 0.21 4.44
C VAL A 42 7.23 -0.50 3.12
N GLY A 43 6.16 -0.10 2.44
CA GLY A 43 5.80 -0.65 1.13
C GLY A 43 6.88 -0.43 0.08
N LEU A 44 7.49 0.77 0.04
CA LEU A 44 8.55 1.09 -0.90
C LEU A 44 9.85 0.32 -0.61
N ALA A 45 10.20 0.16 0.67
CA ALA A 45 11.33 -0.64 1.09
C ALA A 45 11.13 -2.12 0.71
N ALA A 46 9.94 -2.66 0.93
CA ALA A 46 9.58 -4.02 0.52
C ALA A 46 9.61 -4.17 -1.02
N ALA A 47 9.11 -3.17 -1.76
CA ALA A 47 9.08 -3.18 -3.22
C ALA A 47 10.49 -3.25 -3.83
N ARG A 48 11.50 -2.72 -3.14
CA ARG A 48 12.91 -2.82 -3.53
C ARG A 48 13.43 -4.26 -3.51
N VAL A 49 12.97 -5.06 -2.54
CA VAL A 49 13.39 -6.46 -2.38
C VAL A 49 12.55 -7.36 -3.28
N HIS A 50 11.24 -7.11 -3.35
CA HIS A 50 10.32 -7.93 -4.12
C HIS A 50 9.12 -7.11 -4.61
N TRP A 51 8.75 -7.29 -5.87
CA TRP A 51 7.54 -6.74 -6.53
C TRP A 51 6.24 -6.85 -5.71
N TYR A 52 6.10 -7.85 -4.83
CA TYR A 52 4.97 -7.93 -3.88
C TYR A 52 4.87 -6.76 -2.90
N GLY A 53 5.94 -5.99 -2.71
CA GLY A 53 5.93 -4.78 -1.89
C GLY A 53 4.95 -3.72 -2.38
N PHE A 54 4.64 -3.66 -3.68
CA PHE A 54 3.59 -2.77 -4.20
C PHE A 54 2.20 -3.15 -3.68
N PHE A 55 1.89 -4.45 -3.68
CA PHE A 55 0.64 -4.97 -3.13
C PHE A 55 0.56 -4.71 -1.63
N LEU A 56 1.63 -5.01 -0.88
CA LEU A 56 1.68 -4.79 0.57
C LEU A 56 1.56 -3.30 0.92
N GLY A 57 2.30 -2.44 0.22
CA GLY A 57 2.21 -0.98 0.39
C GLY A 57 0.80 -0.45 0.11
N GLY A 58 0.19 -0.88 -1.00
CA GLY A 58 -1.20 -0.58 -1.32
C GLY A 58 -2.17 -0.98 -0.20
N ALA A 59 -2.00 -2.18 0.36
CA ALA A 59 -2.83 -2.68 1.46
C ALA A 59 -2.65 -1.85 2.75
N LEU A 60 -1.41 -1.53 3.13
CA LEU A 60 -1.12 -0.73 4.32
C LEU A 60 -1.77 0.66 4.23
N VAL A 61 -1.58 1.33 3.10
CA VAL A 61 -2.12 2.67 2.86
C VAL A 61 -3.66 2.64 2.75
N GLY A 62 -4.23 1.57 2.18
CA GLY A 62 -5.67 1.32 2.13
C GLY A 62 -6.29 1.09 3.51
N LEU A 63 -5.65 0.32 4.38
CA LEU A 63 -6.15 0.00 5.73
C LEU A 63 -6.21 1.21 6.66
N VAL A 64 -5.27 2.15 6.51
CA VAL A 64 -5.20 3.41 7.27
C VAL A 64 -6.26 4.42 6.81
N SER A 65 -6.76 4.30 5.57
CA SER A 65 -7.74 5.25 5.00
C SER A 65 -9.10 5.19 5.71
N THR A 66 -9.98 6.18 5.56
CA THR A 66 -11.27 6.18 6.27
C THR A 66 -12.34 5.33 5.58
N ASP A 67 -12.30 5.26 4.24
CA ASP A 67 -13.33 4.65 3.40
C ASP A 67 -12.70 3.96 2.19
N ALA A 68 -13.39 3.01 1.56
CA ALA A 68 -12.87 2.26 0.40
C ALA A 68 -12.44 3.18 -0.76
N LYS A 69 -13.19 4.26 -1.04
CA LYS A 69 -12.81 5.24 -2.08
C LYS A 69 -11.50 5.95 -1.76
N ARG A 70 -11.31 6.33 -0.50
CA ARG A 70 -10.07 6.97 -0.01
C ARG A 70 -8.91 5.97 0.03
N GLY A 71 -9.18 4.72 0.40
CA GLY A 71 -8.21 3.63 0.35
C GLY A 71 -7.69 3.42 -1.07
N LEU A 72 -8.59 3.32 -2.05
CA LEU A 72 -8.23 3.20 -3.46
C LEU A 72 -7.42 4.41 -3.95
N ALA A 73 -7.89 5.63 -3.65
CA ALA A 73 -7.15 6.85 -4.00
C ALA A 73 -5.74 6.86 -3.40
N ALA A 74 -5.59 6.41 -2.15
CA ALA A 74 -4.32 6.35 -1.46
C ALA A 74 -3.40 5.24 -2.03
N GLY A 75 -3.97 4.09 -2.42
CA GLY A 75 -3.26 3.03 -3.13
C GLY A 75 -2.75 3.47 -4.51
N LEU A 76 -3.60 4.16 -5.29
CA LEU A 76 -3.20 4.76 -6.56
C LEU A 76 -2.10 5.82 -6.35
N GLY A 77 -2.26 6.68 -5.35
CA GLY A 77 -1.25 7.68 -4.98
C GLY A 77 0.09 7.04 -4.59
N PHE A 78 0.08 5.94 -3.83
CA PHE A 78 1.28 5.19 -3.49
C PHE A 78 1.94 4.57 -4.73
N GLY A 79 1.17 3.94 -5.62
CA GLY A 79 1.70 3.38 -6.85
C GLY A 79 2.33 4.43 -7.78
N LEU A 80 1.69 5.60 -7.91
CA LEU A 80 2.22 6.74 -8.65
C LEU A 80 3.48 7.31 -8.00
N LEU A 81 3.50 7.43 -6.66
CA LEU A 81 4.67 7.87 -5.91
C LEU A 81 5.85 6.92 -6.14
N ALA A 82 5.61 5.61 -6.07
CA ALA A 82 6.65 4.62 -6.28
C ALA A 82 7.22 4.67 -7.71
N TRP A 83 6.34 4.83 -8.71
CA TRP A 83 6.76 5.05 -10.08
C TRP A 83 7.54 6.36 -10.25
N ALA A 84 7.10 7.44 -9.62
CA ALA A 84 7.79 8.73 -9.67
C ALA A 84 9.18 8.66 -9.04
N VAL A 85 9.35 7.92 -7.94
CA VAL A 85 10.67 7.64 -7.34
C VAL A 85 11.56 6.90 -8.35
N PHE A 86 11.04 5.88 -9.02
CA PHE A 86 11.78 5.16 -10.06
C PHE A 86 12.16 6.07 -11.24
N ALA A 87 11.23 6.86 -11.76
CA ALA A 87 11.49 7.81 -12.84
C ALA A 87 12.54 8.87 -12.43
N GLY A 88 12.47 9.34 -11.18
CA GLY A 88 13.46 10.25 -10.60
C GLY A 88 14.85 9.64 -10.52
N LEU A 89 14.96 8.35 -10.16
CA LEU A 89 16.22 7.61 -10.21
C LEU A 89 16.75 7.51 -11.65
N MET A 90 15.90 7.24 -12.64
CA MET A 90 16.32 7.23 -14.06
C MET A 90 16.80 8.61 -14.52
N ALA A 91 16.11 9.68 -14.12
CA ALA A 91 16.52 11.06 -14.40
C ALA A 91 17.88 11.39 -13.78
N ALA A 92 18.10 11.02 -12.52
CA ALA A 92 19.36 11.24 -11.82
C ALA A 92 20.54 10.47 -12.45
N ASN A 93 20.26 9.37 -13.16
CA ASN A 93 21.26 8.58 -13.89
C ASN A 93 21.33 8.94 -15.39
N GLY A 94 20.65 10.00 -15.84
CA GLY A 94 20.64 10.44 -17.25
C GLY A 94 19.86 9.55 -18.23
N GLY A 95 19.25 8.47 -17.76
CA GLY A 95 18.57 7.47 -18.60
C GLY A 95 17.11 7.78 -18.93
N LEU A 96 16.56 8.91 -18.48
CA LEU A 96 15.12 9.20 -18.58
C LEU A 96 14.61 9.24 -20.03
N MET A 97 15.38 9.83 -20.97
CA MET A 97 14.99 9.89 -22.38
C MET A 97 14.99 8.52 -23.05
N GLN A 98 15.98 7.67 -22.74
CA GLN A 98 16.00 6.29 -23.25
C GLN A 98 14.87 5.47 -22.66
N TYR A 99 14.62 5.61 -21.36
CA TYR A 99 13.49 4.98 -20.68
C TYR A 99 12.14 5.41 -21.30
N ALA A 100 11.96 6.70 -21.58
CA ALA A 100 10.78 7.22 -22.27
C ALA A 100 10.62 6.64 -23.68
N GLY A 101 11.73 6.37 -24.37
CA GLY A 101 11.77 5.72 -25.68
C GLY A 101 11.43 4.23 -25.67
N MET A 102 11.35 3.56 -24.50
CA MET A 102 11.08 2.11 -24.42
C MET A 102 9.63 1.72 -24.73
N GLY A 103 8.74 2.69 -24.97
CA GLY A 103 7.36 2.45 -25.44
C GLY A 103 6.54 1.55 -24.51
N ARG A 104 6.28 0.30 -24.92
CA ARG A 104 5.49 -0.68 -24.14
C ARG A 104 6.03 -0.92 -22.73
N LEU A 105 7.35 -0.90 -22.56
CA LEU A 105 7.96 -1.13 -21.25
C LEU A 105 7.71 0.02 -20.28
N LEU A 106 7.59 1.26 -20.79
CA LEU A 106 7.19 2.41 -19.98
C LEU A 106 5.77 2.20 -19.42
N TYR A 107 4.81 1.81 -20.26
CA TYR A 107 3.45 1.53 -19.80
C TYR A 107 3.40 0.41 -18.75
N LEU A 108 4.14 -0.68 -18.96
CA LEU A 108 4.23 -1.78 -17.98
C LEU A 108 4.82 -1.31 -16.64
N SER A 109 5.87 -0.50 -16.69
CA SER A 109 6.52 0.01 -15.48
C SER A 109 5.65 0.97 -14.66
N VAL A 110 4.65 1.61 -15.27
CA VAL A 110 3.61 2.37 -14.55
C VAL A 110 2.50 1.43 -14.07
N ALA A 111 2.02 0.56 -14.96
CA ALA A 111 0.86 -0.29 -14.71
C ALA A 111 1.07 -1.27 -13.56
N ILE A 112 2.27 -1.84 -13.41
CA ILE A 112 2.59 -2.80 -12.35
C ILE A 112 2.48 -2.15 -10.96
N PRO A 113 3.24 -1.08 -10.62
CA PRO A 113 3.17 -0.47 -9.30
C PRO A 113 1.79 0.15 -9.03
N VAL A 114 1.17 0.80 -10.01
CA VAL A 114 -0.16 1.40 -9.84
C VAL A 114 -1.23 0.32 -9.66
N GLY A 115 -1.22 -0.71 -10.51
CA GLY A 115 -2.20 -1.79 -10.49
C GLY A 115 -2.11 -2.65 -9.24
N LEU A 116 -0.90 -3.09 -8.87
CA LEU A 116 -0.70 -3.89 -7.65
C LEU A 116 -1.04 -3.09 -6.39
N SER A 117 -0.70 -1.80 -6.35
CA SER A 117 -1.04 -0.94 -5.21
C SER A 117 -2.54 -0.68 -5.11
N ALA A 118 -3.21 -0.48 -6.24
CA ALA A 118 -4.67 -0.38 -6.28
C ALA A 118 -5.32 -1.67 -5.77
N LEU A 119 -4.88 -2.84 -6.26
CA LEU A 119 -5.36 -4.14 -5.81
C LEU A 119 -5.12 -4.36 -4.31
N GLY A 120 -3.93 -4.04 -3.81
CA GLY A 120 -3.63 -4.13 -2.38
C GLY A 120 -4.55 -3.23 -1.55
N SER A 121 -4.81 -2.01 -2.01
CA SER A 121 -5.67 -1.08 -1.28
C SER A 121 -7.14 -1.53 -1.16
N LEU A 122 -7.60 -2.39 -2.07
CA LEU A 122 -8.93 -2.99 -2.03
C LEU A 122 -9.11 -3.99 -0.89
N VAL A 123 -8.03 -4.43 -0.22
CA VAL A 123 -8.15 -5.21 1.04
C VAL A 123 -9.05 -4.48 2.04
N ARG A 124 -9.06 -3.15 2.04
CA ARG A 124 -9.97 -2.35 2.87
C ARG A 124 -11.45 -2.50 2.49
N ALA A 125 -11.79 -2.81 1.24
CA ALA A 125 -13.19 -3.02 0.87
C ALA A 125 -13.77 -4.30 1.50
N VAL A 126 -12.92 -5.21 1.95
CA VAL A 126 -13.30 -6.50 2.56
C VAL A 126 -13.42 -6.40 4.09
N VAL A 127 -12.74 -5.42 4.72
CA VAL A 127 -12.57 -5.32 6.19
C VAL A 127 -13.25 -4.09 6.78
#